data_AF-A0A2M7A1B1-F1
#
_entry.id   AF-A0A2M7A1B1-F1
#
_cell.length_a   1.000
_cell.length_b   1.000
_cell.length_c   1.000
_cell.angle_alpha   90.00
_cell.angle_beta   90.00
_cell.angle_gamma   90.00
#
_symmetry.space_group_name_H-M   'P 1'
#
loop_
_entity.id
_entity.type
_entity.pdbx_description
1 polymer ?
#
loop_
_entity_poly.entity_id
_entity_poly.type
_entity_poly.pdbx_seq_one_letter_code
_entity_poly.pdbx_strand_id
1 'polypeptide(L)'
;MNIANLLPNIFAVNKWVILVLACLYFVPAIKLLTFYIRSGRPLVVKINKTFGIYEHVVAWFRDSFGILYLLGFATWHIYIFFIFSEQINLLLGLLAISLIGLSVVNYIRKFNDRKIFLGFIVKHPDICPKEFFTHLLCISGIIRHKLPNTPNKTVNLAHIDFRKPTKTKNNLYILIVGIWSTIWLKK
;
A
#
# COMPACT_ATOMS: atom_id res chain seq x y z
N MET A 1 30.95 -21.78 6.89
CA MET A 1 30.34 -21.64 5.54
C MET A 1 30.75 -20.28 5.00
N ASN A 2 31.53 -20.21 3.91
CA ASN A 2 32.11 -18.95 3.42
C ASN A 2 31.03 -17.98 2.92
N ILE A 3 31.08 -16.73 3.38
CA ILE A 3 30.17 -15.64 2.96
C ILE A 3 30.19 -15.45 1.43
N ALA A 4 31.35 -15.69 0.80
CA ALA A 4 31.53 -15.66 -0.65
C ALA A 4 30.66 -16.68 -1.42
N ASN A 5 30.28 -17.80 -0.81
CA ASN A 5 29.41 -18.81 -1.44
C ASN A 5 27.91 -18.58 -1.16
N LEU A 6 27.59 -17.67 -0.23
CA LEU A 6 26.22 -17.32 0.16
C LEU A 6 25.62 -16.22 -0.72
N LEU A 7 26.41 -15.19 -1.05
CA LEU A 7 25.96 -14.05 -1.84
C LEU A 7 25.40 -14.42 -3.23
N PRO A 8 26.04 -15.32 -4.01
CA PRO A 8 25.50 -15.74 -5.31
C PRO A 8 24.17 -16.49 -5.20
N ASN A 9 23.99 -17.28 -4.13
CA ASN A 9 22.75 -18.03 -3.89
C ASN A 9 21.60 -17.14 -3.42
N ILE A 10 21.90 -16.09 -2.65
CA ILE A 10 20.89 -15.14 -2.15
C ILE A 10 20.37 -14.25 -3.29
N PHE A 11 21.26 -13.81 -4.18
CA PHE A 11 20.91 -12.95 -5.31
C PHE A 11 20.64 -13.73 -6.62
N ALA A 12 20.64 -15.06 -6.57
CA ALA A 12 20.23 -15.88 -7.70
C ALA A 12 18.75 -15.62 -8.02
N VAL A 13 18.47 -15.34 -9.28
CA VAL A 13 17.10 -15.20 -9.77
C VAL A 13 16.43 -16.57 -9.77
N ASN A 14 15.62 -16.84 -8.75
CA ASN A 14 14.79 -18.05 -8.64
C ASN A 14 13.32 -17.70 -8.93
N LYS A 15 12.57 -18.64 -9.51
CA LYS A 15 11.12 -18.52 -9.74
C LYS A 15 10.35 -18.04 -8.50
N TRP A 16 10.78 -18.45 -7.31
CA TRP A 16 10.16 -18.05 -6.05
C TRP A 16 10.38 -16.56 -5.73
N VAL A 17 11.57 -16.03 -5.97
CA VAL A 17 11.88 -14.59 -5.78
C VAL A 17 11.04 -13.75 -6.72
N ILE A 18 10.90 -14.19 -7.98
CA ILE A 18 10.06 -13.51 -8.98
C ILE A 18 8.60 -13.47 -8.51
N LEU A 19 8.05 -14.60 -8.04
CA LEU A 19 6.68 -14.65 -7.54
C LEU A 19 6.46 -13.77 -6.31
N VAL A 20 7.39 -13.78 -5.36
CA VAL A 20 7.31 -12.92 -4.16
C VAL A 20 7.36 -11.44 -4.55
N LEU A 21 8.30 -11.04 -5.40
CA LEU A 21 8.38 -9.66 -5.88
C LEU A 21 7.12 -9.28 -6.68
N ALA A 22 6.60 -10.16 -7.53
CA ALA A 22 5.37 -9.92 -8.26
C ALA A 22 4.19 -9.69 -7.32
N CYS A 23 4.06 -10.47 -6.24
CA CYS A 23 3.05 -10.24 -5.22
C CYS A 23 3.26 -8.87 -4.53
N LEU A 24 4.46 -8.62 -3.96
CA LEU A 24 4.74 -7.40 -3.20
C LEU A 24 4.50 -6.11 -4.00
N TYR A 25 4.76 -6.15 -5.31
CA TYR A 25 4.70 -5.00 -6.22
C TYR A 25 3.44 -4.96 -7.09
N PHE A 26 2.54 -5.94 -6.97
CA PHE A 26 1.31 -6.03 -7.76
C PHE A 26 0.45 -4.76 -7.67
N VAL A 27 0.12 -4.33 -6.45
CA VAL A 27 -0.73 -3.14 -6.23
C VAL A 27 -0.07 -1.85 -6.73
N PRO A 28 1.20 -1.53 -6.37
CA PRO A 28 1.91 -0.38 -6.93
C PRO A 28 1.92 -0.36 -8.45
N ALA A 29 2.17 -1.52 -9.08
CA ALA A 29 2.23 -1.64 -10.54
C ALA A 29 0.87 -1.35 -11.18
N ILE A 30 -0.20 -1.97 -10.68
CA ILE A 30 -1.55 -1.71 -11.20
C ILE A 30 -1.96 -0.27 -10.93
N LYS A 31 -1.66 0.29 -9.75
CA LYS A 31 -1.97 1.69 -9.43
C LYS A 31 -1.22 2.67 -10.33
N LEU A 32 -0.06 2.28 -10.85
CA LEU A 32 0.65 3.05 -11.89
C LEU A 32 -0.11 3.03 -13.21
N LEU A 33 -0.56 1.84 -13.64
CA LEU A 33 -1.30 1.65 -14.91
C LEU A 33 -2.68 2.35 -14.89
N THR A 34 -3.39 2.31 -13.76
CA THR A 34 -4.72 2.88 -13.60
C THR A 34 -4.70 4.35 -13.17
N PHE A 35 -3.53 5.01 -13.22
CA PHE A 35 -3.32 6.35 -12.64
C PHE A 35 -4.33 7.41 -13.11
N TYR A 36 -4.73 7.37 -14.38
CA TYR A 36 -5.66 8.33 -14.95
C TYR A 36 -7.14 7.98 -14.68
N ILE A 37 -7.41 6.76 -14.19
CA ILE A 37 -8.75 6.26 -13.95
C ILE A 37 -9.17 6.61 -12.53
N ARG A 38 -10.14 7.52 -12.39
CA ARG A 38 -10.78 7.85 -11.11
C ARG A 38 -12.24 7.41 -11.11
N SER A 39 -12.63 6.59 -10.14
CA SER A 39 -13.99 6.06 -10.08
C SER A 39 -14.51 6.00 -8.65
N GLY A 40 -15.81 6.27 -8.50
CA GLY A 40 -16.57 6.10 -7.26
C GLY A 40 -17.62 4.99 -7.35
N ARG A 41 -17.58 4.16 -8.41
CA ARG A 41 -18.57 3.09 -8.61
C ARG A 41 -18.52 2.07 -7.46
N PRO A 42 -19.66 1.55 -6.97
CA PRO A 42 -19.69 0.64 -5.81
C PRO A 42 -18.79 -0.61 -5.97
N LEU A 43 -18.72 -1.15 -7.19
CA LEU A 43 -17.86 -2.29 -7.50
C LEU A 43 -16.37 -1.93 -7.38
N VAL A 44 -15.96 -0.76 -7.86
CA VAL A 44 -14.58 -0.27 -7.72
C VAL A 44 -14.24 -0.01 -6.25
N VAL A 45 -15.17 0.54 -5.47
CA VAL A 45 -15.00 0.73 -4.02
C VAL A 45 -14.73 -0.60 -3.32
N LYS A 46 -15.50 -1.66 -3.64
CA LYS A 46 -15.27 -3.00 -3.07
C LYS A 46 -13.89 -3.54 -3.43
N ILE A 47 -13.51 -3.48 -4.70
CA ILE A 47 -12.21 -3.96 -5.19
C ILE A 47 -11.06 -3.18 -4.53
N ASN A 48 -11.15 -1.84 -4.54
CA ASN A 48 -10.14 -0.98 -3.92
C ASN A 48 -10.02 -1.21 -2.42
N LYS A 49 -11.11 -1.52 -1.73
CA LYS A 49 -11.06 -1.86 -0.31
C LYS A 49 -10.25 -3.13 -0.06
N THR A 50 -10.50 -4.19 -0.84
CA THR A 50 -9.76 -5.46 -0.72
C THR A 50 -8.27 -5.25 -0.99
N PHE A 51 -7.93 -4.55 -2.08
CA PHE A 51 -6.54 -4.25 -2.40
C PHE A 51 -5.91 -3.25 -1.43
N GLY A 52 -6.69 -2.35 -0.84
CA GLY A 52 -6.24 -1.46 0.23
C GLY A 52 -5.84 -2.22 1.49
N ILE A 53 -6.62 -3.23 1.88
CA ILE A 53 -6.27 -4.12 3.01
C ILE A 53 -4.98 -4.88 2.70
N TYR A 54 -4.90 -5.49 1.51
CA TYR A 54 -3.68 -6.16 1.05
C TYR A 54 -2.46 -5.23 1.13
N GLU A 55 -2.57 -4.02 0.58
CA GLU A 55 -1.49 -3.06 0.54
C GLU A 55 -1.10 -2.55 1.94
N HIS A 56 -2.03 -2.48 2.90
CA HIS A 56 -1.69 -2.15 4.29
C HIS A 56 -0.84 -3.23 4.97
N VAL A 57 -1.11 -4.50 4.68
CA VAL A 57 -0.34 -5.62 5.24
C VAL A 57 1.03 -5.72 4.53
N VAL A 58 1.01 -5.62 3.20
CA VAL A 58 2.16 -5.92 2.36
C VAL A 58 3.14 -4.75 2.24
N ALA A 59 2.68 -3.50 2.30
CA ALA A 59 3.55 -2.34 2.17
C ALA A 59 4.62 -2.32 3.27
N TRP A 60 4.30 -2.71 4.51
CA TRP A 60 5.30 -2.75 5.58
C TRP A 60 6.44 -3.72 5.26
N PHE A 61 6.11 -4.92 4.77
CA PHE A 61 7.11 -5.92 4.40
C PHE A 61 7.94 -5.49 3.18
N ARG A 62 7.28 -4.95 2.14
CA ARG A 62 7.95 -4.43 0.94
C ARG A 62 8.89 -3.28 1.28
N ASP A 63 8.41 -2.30 2.03
CA ASP A 63 9.15 -1.06 2.28
C ASP A 63 10.30 -1.30 3.29
N SER A 64 10.17 -2.26 4.21
CA SER A 64 11.23 -2.59 5.18
C SER A 64 12.26 -3.58 4.62
N PHE A 65 11.82 -4.74 4.13
CA PHE A 65 12.73 -5.81 3.69
C PHE A 65 12.93 -5.81 2.17
N GLY A 66 11.87 -5.54 1.41
CA GLY A 66 11.92 -5.55 -0.06
C GLY A 66 12.88 -4.51 -0.62
N ILE A 67 12.85 -3.27 -0.12
CA ILE A 67 13.76 -2.21 -0.57
C ILE A 67 15.21 -2.56 -0.26
N LEU A 68 15.52 -3.02 0.96
CA LEU A 68 16.88 -3.43 1.34
C LEU A 68 17.38 -4.57 0.46
N TYR A 69 16.54 -5.57 0.21
CA TYR A 69 16.87 -6.67 -0.68
C TYR A 69 17.15 -6.19 -2.12
N LEU A 70 16.29 -5.33 -2.67
CA LEU A 70 16.46 -4.80 -4.03
C LEU A 70 17.71 -3.91 -4.16
N LEU A 71 18.07 -3.15 -3.12
CA LEU A 71 19.32 -2.39 -3.11
C LEU A 71 20.53 -3.32 -3.19
N GLY A 72 20.58 -4.34 -2.33
CA GLY A 72 21.65 -5.34 -2.38
C GLY A 72 21.71 -6.06 -3.73
N PHE A 73 20.56 -6.46 -4.27
CA PHE A 73 20.44 -7.11 -5.57
C PHE A 73 20.94 -6.21 -6.70
N ALA A 74 20.56 -4.92 -6.71
CA ALA A 74 21.02 -3.97 -7.70
C ALA A 74 22.53 -3.76 -7.63
N THR A 75 23.08 -3.54 -6.44
CA THR A 75 24.53 -3.35 -6.24
C THR A 75 25.32 -4.58 -6.67
N TRP A 76 24.86 -5.78 -6.32
CA TRP A 76 25.50 -7.04 -6.68
C TRP A 76 25.54 -7.25 -8.20
N HIS A 77 24.42 -7.09 -8.90
CA HIS A 77 24.36 -7.29 -10.34
C HIS A 77 25.09 -6.20 -11.13
N ILE A 78 25.08 -4.95 -10.67
CA ILE A 78 25.89 -3.88 -11.28
C ILE A 78 27.38 -4.17 -11.10
N TYR A 79 27.80 -4.64 -9.92
CA TYR A 79 29.19 -5.04 -9.68
C TYR A 79 29.64 -6.20 -10.59
N ILE A 80 28.83 -7.24 -10.73
CA ILE A 80 29.10 -8.36 -11.65
C ILE A 80 29.20 -7.85 -13.10
N PHE A 81 28.31 -6.94 -13.51
CA PHE A 81 28.41 -6.33 -14.84
C PHE A 81 29.74 -5.62 -15.05
N PHE A 82 30.24 -4.86 -14.07
CA PHE A 82 31.55 -4.20 -14.22
C PHE A 82 32.73 -5.18 -14.32
N ILE A 83 32.66 -6.35 -13.67
CA ILE A 83 33.73 -7.34 -13.73
C ILE A 83 33.69 -8.14 -15.04
N PHE A 84 32.51 -8.64 -15.40
CA PHE A 84 32.34 -9.64 -16.45
C PHE A 84 31.74 -9.08 -17.75
N SER A 85 31.31 -7.81 -17.75
CA SER A 85 30.66 -7.13 -18.90
C SER A 85 29.40 -7.82 -19.44
N GLU A 86 28.74 -8.64 -18.62
CA GLU A 86 27.51 -9.34 -18.99
C GLU A 86 26.28 -8.43 -18.91
N GLN A 87 25.75 -8.02 -20.07
CA GLN A 87 24.62 -7.08 -20.19
C GLN A 87 23.36 -7.51 -19.43
N ILE A 88 23.14 -8.82 -19.24
CA ILE A 88 21.97 -9.34 -18.51
C ILE A 88 21.97 -8.89 -17.05
N ASN A 89 23.14 -8.80 -16.42
CA ASN A 89 23.28 -8.35 -15.03
C ASN A 89 22.98 -6.85 -14.91
N LEU A 90 23.35 -6.04 -15.91
CA LEU A 90 22.96 -4.64 -15.95
C LEU A 90 21.44 -4.47 -16.03
N LEU A 91 20.76 -5.25 -16.87
CA LEU A 91 19.30 -5.24 -16.99
C LEU A 91 18.61 -5.61 -15.67
N LEU A 92 19.10 -6.65 -14.99
CA LEU A 92 18.58 -7.06 -13.67
C LEU A 92 18.77 -5.97 -12.61
N GLY A 93 19.93 -5.31 -12.59
CA GLY A 93 20.19 -4.19 -11.69
C GLY A 93 19.27 -3.00 -11.95
N LEU A 94 19.08 -2.62 -13.21
CA LEU A 94 18.15 -1.54 -13.61
C LEU A 94 16.68 -1.88 -13.28
N LEU A 95 16.28 -3.15 -13.43
CA LEU A 95 14.95 -3.61 -13.06
C LEU A 95 14.71 -3.47 -11.55
N ALA A 96 15.69 -3.82 -10.72
CA ALA A 96 15.61 -3.64 -9.27
C ALA A 96 15.51 -2.15 -8.88
N ILE A 97 16.31 -1.28 -9.51
CA ILE A 97 16.21 0.18 -9.32
C ILE A 97 14.82 0.70 -9.72
N SER A 98 14.25 0.18 -10.81
CA SER A 98 12.91 0.55 -11.29
C SER A 98 11.81 0.16 -10.29
N LEU A 99 11.92 -1.02 -9.66
CA LEU A 99 11.01 -1.47 -8.60
C LEU A 99 11.14 -0.60 -7.33
N ILE A 100 12.35 -0.20 -6.96
CA ILE A 100 12.56 0.78 -5.87
C ILE A 100 11.86 2.09 -6.21
N GLY A 101 12.08 2.62 -7.42
CA GLY A 101 11.42 3.82 -7.92
C GLY A 101 9.88 3.71 -7.87
N LEU A 102 9.33 2.55 -8.25
CA LEU A 102 7.89 2.29 -8.16
C LEU A 102 7.36 2.38 -6.71
N SER A 103 8.12 1.90 -5.73
CA SER A 103 7.76 2.02 -4.31
C SER A 103 7.70 3.48 -3.87
N VAL A 104 8.71 4.27 -4.24
CA VAL A 104 8.81 5.70 -3.91
C VAL A 104 7.66 6.48 -4.55
N VAL A 105 7.38 6.25 -5.83
CA VAL A 105 6.26 6.89 -6.53
C VAL A 105 4.92 6.54 -5.88
N ASN A 106 4.73 5.27 -5.51
CA ASN A 106 3.52 4.83 -4.80
C ASN A 106 3.39 5.49 -3.42
N TYR A 107 4.50 5.63 -2.68
CA TYR A 107 4.53 6.32 -1.39
C TYR A 107 4.09 7.79 -1.51
N ILE A 108 4.70 8.54 -2.43
CA ILE A 108 4.35 9.95 -2.70
C ILE A 108 2.87 10.08 -3.06
N ARG A 109 2.35 9.19 -3.92
CA ARG A 109 0.94 9.20 -4.33
C ARG A 109 0.00 8.93 -3.16
N LYS A 110 0.28 7.91 -2.34
CA LYS A 110 -0.50 7.63 -1.13
C LYS A 110 -0.52 8.82 -0.19
N PHE A 111 0.60 9.52 -0.04
CA PHE A 111 0.67 10.70 0.79
C PHE A 111 -0.25 11.83 0.28
N ASN A 112 -0.26 12.07 -1.03
CA ASN A 112 -1.17 13.05 -1.64
C ASN A 112 -2.64 12.65 -1.49
N ASP A 113 -2.99 11.39 -1.76
CA ASP A 113 -4.36 10.90 -1.62
C ASP A 113 -4.85 11.00 -0.15
N ARG A 114 -3.95 10.78 0.83
CA ARG A 114 -4.24 10.98 2.25
C ARG A 114 -4.50 12.44 2.60
N LYS A 115 -3.73 13.39 2.07
CA LYS A 115 -3.99 14.83 2.26
C LYS A 115 -5.38 15.22 1.77
N ILE A 116 -5.77 14.72 0.60
CA ILE A 116 -7.11 14.96 0.04
C ILE A 116 -8.20 14.39 0.97
N PHE A 117 -7.96 13.19 1.51
CA PHE A 117 -8.88 12.55 2.46
C PHE A 117 -8.98 13.29 3.80
N LEU A 118 -7.86 13.77 4.33
CA LEU A 118 -7.83 14.63 5.51
C LEU A 118 -8.68 15.88 5.30
N GLY A 119 -8.52 16.55 4.15
CA GLY A 119 -9.35 17.69 3.79
C GLY A 119 -10.84 17.37 3.71
N PHE A 120 -11.20 16.15 3.30
CA PHE A 120 -12.59 15.68 3.29
C PHE A 120 -13.13 15.41 4.71
N ILE A 121 -12.34 14.79 5.59
CA ILE A 121 -12.73 14.52 6.99
C ILE A 121 -12.93 15.82 7.76
N VAL A 122 -12.04 16.81 7.59
CA VAL A 122 -12.15 18.11 8.26
C VAL A 122 -13.44 18.84 7.86
N LYS A 123 -13.88 18.71 6.60
CA LYS A 123 -15.15 19.27 6.14
C LYS A 123 -16.39 18.51 6.63
N HIS A 124 -16.24 17.25 7.03
CA HIS A 124 -17.33 16.36 7.39
C HIS A 124 -16.99 15.54 8.66
N PRO A 125 -16.95 16.19 9.85
CA PRO A 125 -16.58 15.51 11.10
C PRO A 125 -17.59 14.44 11.52
N ASP A 126 -18.87 14.59 11.13
CA ASP A 126 -19.95 13.65 11.47
C ASP A 126 -20.02 12.42 10.57
N ILE A 127 -18.95 12.03 9.89
CA ILE A 127 -18.98 10.88 8.98
C ILE A 127 -19.17 9.55 9.75
N CYS A 128 -19.98 8.64 9.19
CA CYS A 128 -20.13 7.31 9.75
C CYS A 128 -18.76 6.56 9.80
N PRO A 129 -18.37 5.95 10.93
CA PRO A 129 -17.08 5.25 11.06
C PRO A 129 -16.85 4.18 9.98
N LYS A 130 -17.90 3.45 9.60
CA LYS A 130 -17.81 2.43 8.54
C LYS A 130 -17.49 3.03 7.16
N GLU A 131 -18.05 4.19 6.87
CA GLU A 131 -17.81 4.92 5.63
C GLU A 131 -16.40 5.52 5.62
N PHE A 132 -15.97 6.08 6.75
CA PHE A 132 -14.60 6.54 6.98
C PHE A 132 -13.56 5.46 6.67
N PHE A 133 -13.66 4.27 7.29
CA PHE A 133 -12.68 3.19 7.03
C PHE A 133 -12.74 2.68 5.60
N THR A 134 -13.91 2.70 4.98
CA THR A 134 -14.05 2.30 3.59
C THR A 134 -13.27 3.25 2.69
N HIS A 135 -13.42 4.57 2.87
CA HIS A 135 -12.65 5.55 2.13
C HIS A 135 -11.16 5.50 2.42
N LEU A 136 -10.77 5.35 3.69
CA LEU A 136 -9.37 5.20 4.10
C LEU A 136 -8.69 4.03 3.39
N LEU A 137 -9.34 2.86 3.37
CA LEU A 137 -8.79 1.68 2.69
C LEU A 137 -8.80 1.85 1.17
N CYS A 138 -9.86 2.45 0.59
CA CYS A 138 -9.94 2.64 -0.86
C CYS A 138 -8.85 3.55 -1.42
N ILE A 139 -8.33 4.48 -0.63
CA ILE A 139 -7.20 5.35 -1.02
C ILE A 139 -5.91 4.54 -1.26
N SER A 140 -5.72 3.47 -0.48
CA SER A 140 -4.60 2.54 -0.63
C SER A 140 -4.84 1.48 -1.73
N GLY A 141 -6.00 1.50 -2.40
CA GLY A 141 -6.36 0.53 -3.44
C GLY A 141 -5.68 0.73 -4.80
N ILE A 142 -6.03 -0.14 -5.75
CA ILE A 142 -5.43 -0.20 -7.10
C ILE A 142 -5.93 0.87 -8.06
N ILE A 143 -7.11 1.47 -7.86
CA ILE A 143 -7.69 2.51 -8.72
C ILE A 143 -7.85 3.77 -7.90
N ARG A 144 -7.70 4.96 -8.49
CA ARG A 144 -7.94 6.20 -7.75
C ARG A 144 -9.39 6.30 -7.29
N HIS A 145 -9.56 6.40 -5.97
CA HIS A 145 -10.86 6.55 -5.35
C HIS A 145 -11.40 7.97 -5.55
N LYS A 146 -12.61 8.10 -6.09
CA LYS A 146 -13.35 9.37 -6.09
C LYS A 146 -14.08 9.50 -4.76
N LEU A 147 -13.61 10.42 -3.90
CA LEU A 147 -14.37 10.80 -2.72
C LEU A 147 -15.68 11.49 -3.18
N PRO A 148 -16.81 11.22 -2.51
CA PRO A 148 -18.05 11.93 -2.78
C PRO A 148 -17.96 13.38 -2.30
N ASN A 149 -18.85 14.25 -2.77
CA ASN A 149 -18.92 15.65 -2.31
C ASN A 149 -19.47 15.76 -0.89
N THR A 150 -20.31 14.81 -0.48
CA THR A 150 -20.91 14.69 0.85
C THR A 150 -20.89 13.22 1.29
N PRO A 151 -20.78 12.93 2.60
CA PRO A 151 -20.89 11.56 3.11
C PRO A 151 -22.29 11.01 2.86
N ASN A 152 -22.40 9.71 2.54
CA ASN A 152 -23.70 9.06 2.34
C ASN A 152 -24.43 8.82 3.67
N LYS A 153 -23.66 8.62 4.75
CA LYS A 153 -24.20 8.46 6.10
C LYS A 153 -23.41 9.32 7.08
N THR A 154 -24.14 10.21 7.75
CA THR A 154 -23.62 10.94 8.90
C THR A 154 -24.08 10.27 10.19
N VAL A 155 -23.21 10.28 11.19
CA VAL A 155 -23.51 9.88 12.57
C VAL A 155 -23.13 11.06 13.43
N ASN A 156 -24.10 11.73 14.03
CA ASN A 156 -23.84 12.75 15.03
C ASN A 156 -23.26 12.07 16.27
N LEU A 157 -21.96 12.25 16.51
CA LEU A 157 -21.24 11.63 17.62
C LEU A 157 -21.82 12.07 18.98
N ALA A 158 -22.44 13.25 19.07
CA ALA A 158 -23.08 13.76 20.28
C ALA A 158 -24.38 13.01 20.66
N HIS A 159 -24.93 12.18 19.76
CA HIS A 159 -26.13 11.38 19.99
C HIS A 159 -25.85 9.87 20.11
N ILE A 160 -24.59 9.46 20.19
CA ILE A 160 -24.25 8.05 20.46
C ILE A 160 -24.50 7.75 21.94
N ASP A 161 -25.69 7.21 22.22
CA ASP A 161 -26.06 6.74 23.55
C ASP A 161 -25.42 5.37 23.84
N PHE A 162 -24.29 5.38 24.54
CA PHE A 162 -23.56 4.17 24.97
C PHE A 162 -24.34 3.31 25.97
N ARG A 163 -25.47 3.78 26.51
CA ARG A 163 -26.30 3.01 27.43
C ARG A 163 -27.14 1.93 26.73
N LYS A 164 -27.26 1.99 25.40
CA LYS A 164 -28.00 0.99 24.61
C LYS A 164 -27.05 -0.09 24.05
N PRO A 165 -27.24 -1.37 24.40
CA PRO A 165 -26.42 -2.44 23.86
C PRO A 165 -26.65 -2.57 22.34
N THR A 166 -25.63 -2.23 21.57
CA THR A 166 -25.64 -2.42 20.11
C THR A 166 -25.21 -3.85 19.77
N LYS A 167 -26.09 -4.60 19.10
CA LYS A 167 -25.81 -5.95 18.57
C LYS A 167 -24.88 -5.84 17.34
N THR A 168 -23.59 -5.58 17.53
CA THR A 168 -22.61 -5.65 16.43
C THR A 168 -21.56 -6.73 16.68
N LYS A 169 -21.70 -7.86 15.98
CA LYS A 169 -20.84 -9.06 16.07
C LYS A 169 -19.38 -8.87 15.58
N ASN A 170 -19.00 -7.73 15.00
CA ASN A 170 -17.65 -7.50 14.43
C ASN A 170 -16.93 -6.26 15.00
N ASN A 171 -16.96 -6.08 16.32
CA ASN A 171 -16.38 -4.89 16.97
C ASN A 171 -14.85 -4.86 16.98
N LEU A 172 -14.17 -6.00 17.12
CA LEU A 172 -12.73 -6.00 17.46
C LEU A 172 -11.83 -5.45 16.34
N TYR A 173 -12.09 -5.82 15.09
CA TYR A 173 -11.36 -5.29 13.93
C TYR A 173 -11.60 -3.79 13.72
N ILE A 174 -12.84 -3.33 13.84
CA ILE A 174 -13.19 -1.91 13.67
C ILE A 174 -12.53 -1.07 14.77
N LEU A 175 -12.44 -1.61 15.98
CA LEU A 175 -11.82 -0.95 17.13
C LEU A 175 -10.29 -0.90 16.99
N ILE A 176 -9.65 -2.00 16.55
CA ILE A 176 -8.20 -2.01 16.26
C ILE A 176 -7.86 -1.03 15.13
N VAL A 177 -8.61 -1.06 14.02
CA VAL A 177 -8.36 -0.16 12.88
C VAL A 177 -8.67 1.29 13.26
N GLY A 178 -9.65 1.54 14.13
CA GLY A 178 -9.96 2.87 14.64
C GLY A 178 -8.90 3.44 15.57
N ILE A 179 -8.42 2.66 16.53
CA ILE A 179 -7.29 3.03 17.40
C ILE A 179 -6.05 3.28 16.54
N TRP A 180 -5.76 2.40 15.58
CA TRP A 180 -4.61 2.57 14.71
C TRP A 180 -4.72 3.84 13.85
N SER A 181 -5.90 4.11 13.27
CA SER A 181 -6.13 5.34 12.50
C SER A 181 -6.02 6.61 13.33
N THR A 182 -6.48 6.61 14.58
CA THR A 182 -6.40 7.79 15.46
C THR A 182 -4.97 8.07 15.88
N ILE A 183 -4.18 7.04 16.18
CA ILE A 183 -2.73 7.18 16.44
C ILE A 183 -2.01 7.72 15.20
N TRP A 184 -2.41 7.25 14.02
CA TRP A 184 -1.72 7.55 12.77
C TRP A 184 -2.12 8.89 12.14
N LEU A 185 -3.29 9.43 12.48
CA LEU A 185 -3.75 10.77 12.08
C LEU A 185 -3.29 11.88 13.03
N LYS A 186 -2.74 11.52 14.20
CA LYS A 186 -2.23 12.48 15.20
C LYS A 186 -0.77 12.91 14.95
N LYS A 187 -0.10 12.30 13.96
CA LYS A 187 1.24 12.66 13.47
C LYS A 187 1.11 13.34 12.11
#